data_AF-A0A7V5KJB8-F1
#
_entry.id   AF-A0A7V5KJB8-F1
#
_cell.length_a   1.000
_cell.length_b   1.000
_cell.length_c   1.000
_cell.angle_alpha   90.00
_cell.angle_beta   90.00
_cell.angle_gamma   90.00
#
_symmetry.space_group_name_H-M   'P 1'
#
loop_
_entity.id
_entity.type
_entity.pdbx_description
1 polymer ?
#
loop_
_entity_poly.entity_id
_entity_poly.type
_entity_poly.pdbx_seq_one_letter_code
_entity_poly.pdbx_strand_id
1 'polypeptide(L)'
;GYPEQVKGFSQYDKLYADAKLWLESGWVDYWTPQLYWRIAPPEQSFIALLSWWKEQNKMKRHIWPGLYTSKVGEKSKTAWEPQEIINQIKWTRILTKPSGQVHFSAAAFMENRLGINEELTTAGGVYARPALIPACPWLDDKPPAQPAVLMNLDNGKLTVTWKASSPDDVRLWVLHAKQGDDWVSEILPAGITEKVFIAEEKKALPEIVAVTAIDRCGNESKRAVVHVTSESKSQK
;
A
#
# COMPACT_ATOMS: atom_id res chain seq x y z
N GLY A 1 -23.73 -16.70 -14.30
CA GLY A 1 -23.10 -15.37 -14.40
C GLY A 1 -21.74 -15.54 -15.04
N TYR A 2 -20.88 -14.51 -15.00
CA TYR A 2 -19.48 -14.61 -15.44
C TYR A 2 -18.55 -14.61 -14.22
N PRO A 3 -17.61 -15.57 -14.09
CA PRO A 3 -17.41 -16.75 -14.94
C PRO A 3 -18.57 -17.75 -14.87
N GLU A 4 -18.66 -18.63 -15.89
CA GLU A 4 -19.78 -19.54 -16.17
C GLU A 4 -20.16 -20.44 -14.98
N GLN A 5 -19.21 -20.70 -14.08
CA GLN A 5 -19.35 -21.50 -12.86
C GLN A 5 -20.12 -20.78 -11.74
N VAL A 6 -20.28 -19.46 -11.80
CA VAL A 6 -20.99 -18.68 -10.77
C VAL A 6 -22.50 -18.80 -10.97
N LYS A 7 -23.13 -19.58 -10.09
CA LYS A 7 -24.59 -19.58 -9.88
C LYS A 7 -24.96 -18.45 -8.92
N GLY A 8 -25.38 -17.31 -9.47
CA GLY A 8 -25.70 -16.08 -8.74
C GLY A 8 -26.04 -14.90 -9.66
N PHE A 9 -26.48 -13.79 -9.05
CA PHE A 9 -26.98 -12.55 -9.67
C PHE A 9 -26.10 -12.07 -10.85
N SER A 10 -26.68 -11.98 -12.05
CA SER A 10 -26.05 -11.35 -13.21
C SER A 10 -26.29 -9.84 -13.16
N GLN A 11 -25.24 -9.05 -12.91
CA GLN A 11 -25.38 -7.58 -12.91
C GLN A 11 -25.67 -7.02 -14.31
N TYR A 12 -25.17 -7.68 -15.37
CA TYR A 12 -25.42 -7.29 -16.76
C TYR A 12 -26.92 -7.32 -17.10
N ASP A 13 -27.62 -8.40 -16.73
CA ASP A 13 -29.02 -8.62 -17.10
C ASP A 13 -30.03 -7.75 -16.35
N LYS A 14 -29.60 -7.04 -15.29
CA LYS A 14 -30.50 -6.23 -14.45
C LYS A 14 -30.11 -4.77 -14.27
N LEU A 15 -28.83 -4.41 -14.41
CA LEU A 15 -28.32 -3.07 -14.11
C LEU A 15 -27.74 -2.34 -15.34
N TYR A 16 -27.67 -2.99 -16.51
CA TYR A 16 -27.05 -2.45 -17.73
C TYR A 16 -25.59 -1.98 -17.54
N ALA A 17 -24.92 -2.46 -16.48
CA ALA A 17 -23.53 -2.14 -16.19
C ALA A 17 -22.64 -3.28 -16.68
N ASP A 18 -22.02 -3.09 -17.85
CA ASP A 18 -21.00 -4.02 -18.36
C ASP A 18 -19.64 -3.73 -17.73
N ALA A 19 -19.55 -4.10 -16.46
CA ALA A 19 -18.34 -4.09 -15.65
C ALA A 19 -17.13 -4.72 -16.35
N LYS A 20 -17.37 -5.79 -17.12
CA LYS A 20 -16.33 -6.49 -17.87
C LYS A 20 -15.82 -5.59 -19.01
N LEU A 21 -16.72 -5.01 -19.79
CA LEU A 21 -16.37 -4.08 -20.87
C LEU A 21 -15.57 -2.88 -20.35
N TRP A 22 -15.96 -2.28 -19.22
CA TRP A 22 -15.24 -1.13 -18.66
C TRP A 22 -13.80 -1.47 -18.28
N LEU A 23 -13.59 -2.63 -17.67
CA LEU A 23 -12.27 -3.12 -17.31
C LEU A 23 -11.44 -3.51 -18.54
N GLU A 24 -12.02 -4.27 -19.47
CA GLU A 24 -11.35 -4.70 -20.71
C GLU A 24 -10.95 -3.50 -21.58
N SER A 25 -11.78 -2.45 -21.61
CA SER A 25 -11.52 -1.22 -22.36
C SER A 25 -10.65 -0.21 -21.61
N GLY A 26 -10.34 -0.46 -20.32
CA GLY A 26 -9.53 0.42 -19.49
C GLY A 26 -10.16 1.78 -19.18
N TRP A 27 -11.49 1.86 -19.16
CA TRP A 27 -12.27 3.08 -18.86
C TRP A 27 -12.25 3.46 -17.37
N VAL A 28 -11.71 2.57 -16.54
CA VAL A 28 -11.49 2.77 -15.10
C VAL A 28 -10.01 2.75 -14.79
N ASP A 29 -9.60 3.45 -13.73
CA ASP A 29 -8.22 3.39 -13.22
C ASP A 29 -7.99 2.17 -12.33
N TYR A 30 -9.03 1.75 -11.60
CA TYR A 30 -8.98 0.56 -10.76
C TYR A 30 -10.30 -0.21 -10.80
N TRP A 31 -10.22 -1.48 -10.45
CA TRP A 31 -11.34 -2.39 -10.38
C TRP A 31 -11.46 -3.02 -9.00
N THR A 32 -12.66 -2.95 -8.41
CA THR A 32 -12.94 -3.52 -7.08
C THR A 32 -14.11 -4.51 -7.13
N PRO A 33 -13.88 -5.75 -7.62
CA PRO A 33 -14.93 -6.76 -7.62
C PRO A 33 -15.24 -7.15 -6.18
N GLN A 34 -16.53 -7.24 -5.83
CA GLN A 34 -16.97 -7.67 -4.50
C GLN A 34 -16.81 -9.19 -4.37
N LEU A 35 -15.66 -9.64 -3.87
CA LEU A 35 -15.32 -11.06 -3.75
C LEU A 35 -15.67 -11.56 -2.35
N TYR A 36 -16.95 -11.53 -2.00
CA TYR A 36 -17.45 -11.84 -0.65
C TYR A 36 -17.64 -13.34 -0.41
N TRP A 37 -16.64 -14.13 -0.81
CA TRP A 37 -16.63 -15.57 -0.72
C TRP A 37 -15.39 -16.05 0.03
N ARG A 38 -15.48 -17.23 0.64
CA ARG A 38 -14.32 -17.87 1.28
C ARG A 38 -13.33 -18.37 0.22
N ILE A 39 -12.11 -18.65 0.64
CA ILE A 39 -11.08 -19.29 -0.19
C ILE A 39 -11.43 -20.75 -0.52
N ALA A 40 -11.95 -21.52 0.43
CA ALA A 40 -12.04 -22.98 0.33
C ALA A 40 -13.06 -23.57 -0.69
N PRO A 41 -14.30 -23.06 -0.85
CA PRO A 41 -15.29 -23.73 -1.69
C PRO A 41 -14.97 -23.56 -3.20
N PRO A 42 -14.80 -24.66 -3.96
CA PRO A 42 -14.23 -24.61 -5.32
C PRO A 42 -15.11 -23.88 -6.35
N GLU A 43 -16.44 -23.97 -6.25
CA GLU A 43 -17.35 -23.40 -7.26
C GLU A 43 -17.43 -21.86 -7.21
N GLN A 44 -17.10 -21.24 -6.06
CA GLN A 44 -17.15 -19.79 -5.84
C GLN A 44 -16.02 -19.35 -4.89
N SER A 45 -14.79 -19.82 -5.14
CA SER A 45 -13.66 -19.43 -4.30
C SER A 45 -13.21 -18.00 -4.60
N PHE A 46 -12.80 -17.28 -3.55
CA PHE A 46 -12.14 -15.98 -3.67
C PHE A 46 -11.02 -16.00 -4.72
N ILE A 47 -10.21 -17.06 -4.73
CA ILE A 47 -9.05 -17.22 -5.61
C ILE A 47 -9.46 -17.37 -7.07
N ALA A 48 -10.46 -18.22 -7.36
CA ALA A 48 -10.91 -18.44 -8.74
C ALA A 48 -11.49 -17.14 -9.32
N LEU A 49 -12.30 -16.41 -8.55
CA LEU A 49 -12.89 -15.16 -8.99
C LEU A 49 -11.83 -14.07 -9.20
N LEU A 50 -10.87 -13.93 -8.28
CA LEU A 50 -9.78 -12.96 -8.42
C LEU A 50 -8.92 -13.26 -9.65
N SER A 51 -8.61 -14.54 -9.89
CA SER A 51 -7.84 -14.98 -11.06
C SER A 51 -8.59 -14.67 -12.35
N TRP A 52 -9.89 -14.95 -12.38
CA TRP A 52 -10.73 -14.63 -13.55
C TRP A 52 -10.78 -13.13 -13.84
N TRP A 53 -10.97 -12.27 -12.83
CA TRP A 53 -10.96 -10.82 -13.02
C TRP A 53 -9.61 -10.29 -13.51
N LYS A 54 -8.51 -10.88 -13.03
CA LYS A 54 -7.17 -10.58 -13.53
C LYS A 54 -7.03 -10.90 -15.02
N GLU A 55 -7.59 -12.02 -15.48
CA GLU A 55 -7.59 -12.38 -16.90
C GLU A 55 -8.37 -11.38 -17.76
N GLN A 56 -9.43 -10.76 -17.21
CA GLN A 56 -10.21 -9.75 -17.94
C GLN A 56 -9.51 -8.39 -18.01
N ASN A 57 -8.50 -8.13 -17.17
CA ASN A 57 -7.82 -6.83 -17.10
C ASN A 57 -6.77 -6.65 -18.22
N LYS A 58 -7.24 -6.44 -19.45
CA LYS A 58 -6.37 -6.28 -20.64
C LYS A 58 -5.51 -5.02 -20.60
N MET A 59 -6.00 -3.97 -19.93
CA MET A 59 -5.35 -2.66 -19.85
C MET A 59 -4.46 -2.50 -18.60
N LYS A 60 -4.23 -3.58 -17.84
CA LYS A 60 -3.34 -3.62 -16.67
C LYS A 60 -3.67 -2.55 -15.61
N ARG A 61 -4.96 -2.26 -15.42
CA ARG A 61 -5.48 -1.39 -14.36
C ARG A 61 -5.26 -2.03 -12.99
N HIS A 62 -5.36 -1.25 -11.92
CA HIS A 62 -5.28 -1.84 -10.60
C HIS A 62 -6.47 -2.74 -10.31
N ILE A 63 -6.24 -3.90 -9.68
CA ILE A 63 -7.30 -4.77 -9.18
C ILE A 63 -7.18 -4.83 -7.67
N TRP A 64 -8.16 -4.27 -6.98
CA TRP A 64 -8.23 -4.21 -5.53
C TRP A 64 -9.52 -4.90 -5.07
N PRO A 65 -9.51 -6.22 -4.86
CA PRO A 65 -10.74 -6.96 -4.53
C PRO A 65 -11.39 -6.43 -3.25
N GLY A 66 -12.72 -6.37 -3.28
CA GLY A 66 -13.54 -6.12 -2.12
C GLY A 66 -13.55 -7.35 -1.20
N LEU A 67 -13.07 -7.21 0.03
CA LEU A 67 -13.07 -8.23 1.07
C LEU A 67 -14.27 -8.03 2.00
N TYR A 68 -14.98 -9.11 2.36
CA TYR A 68 -16.14 -9.01 3.25
C TYR A 68 -15.73 -9.05 4.73
N THR A 69 -14.96 -8.08 5.17
CA THR A 69 -14.43 -8.01 6.54
C THR A 69 -15.51 -7.91 7.61
N SER A 70 -16.69 -7.35 7.30
CA SER A 70 -17.85 -7.38 8.21
C SER A 70 -18.36 -8.78 8.53
N LYS A 71 -18.00 -9.80 7.74
CA LYS A 71 -18.30 -11.20 8.05
C LYS A 71 -17.49 -11.73 9.24
N VAL A 72 -16.40 -11.06 9.61
CA VAL A 72 -15.58 -11.44 10.77
C VAL A 72 -16.36 -11.19 12.06
N GLY A 73 -16.48 -12.23 12.89
CA GLY A 73 -17.11 -12.13 14.21
C GLY A 73 -18.58 -11.69 14.20
N GLU A 74 -19.28 -11.76 13.06
CA GLU A 74 -20.71 -11.42 13.02
C GLU A 74 -21.54 -12.43 13.84
N LYS A 75 -22.72 -12.01 14.31
CA LYS A 75 -23.64 -12.88 15.07
C LYS A 75 -24.39 -13.85 14.15
N SER A 76 -23.67 -14.73 13.47
CA SER A 76 -24.24 -15.76 12.59
C SER A 76 -23.40 -17.05 12.61
N LYS A 77 -24.02 -18.18 12.27
CA LYS A 77 -23.33 -19.47 12.10
C LYS A 77 -22.32 -19.49 10.95
N THR A 78 -22.32 -18.44 10.12
CA THR A 78 -21.48 -18.33 8.93
C THR A 78 -20.35 -17.31 9.09
N ALA A 79 -20.15 -16.78 10.31
CA ALA A 79 -19.07 -15.85 10.63
C ALA A 79 -17.71 -16.38 10.19
N TRP A 80 -16.82 -15.44 9.85
CA TRP A 80 -15.45 -15.74 9.46
C TRP A 80 -14.50 -15.46 10.62
N GLU A 81 -13.39 -16.18 10.65
CA GLU A 81 -12.24 -15.84 11.48
C GLU A 81 -11.38 -14.77 10.78
N PRO A 82 -10.66 -13.91 11.52
CA PRO A 82 -9.74 -12.92 10.95
C PRO A 82 -8.75 -13.54 9.93
N GLN A 83 -8.34 -14.80 10.15
CA GLN A 83 -7.41 -15.53 9.30
C GLN A 83 -7.90 -15.69 7.85
N GLU A 84 -9.22 -15.73 7.62
CA GLU A 84 -9.78 -15.75 6.26
C GLU A 84 -9.40 -14.47 5.50
N ILE A 85 -9.59 -13.30 6.12
CA ILE A 85 -9.23 -12.00 5.53
C ILE A 85 -7.72 -11.89 5.33
N ILE A 86 -6.92 -12.32 6.30
CA ILE A 86 -5.45 -12.33 6.20
C ILE A 86 -5.00 -13.18 5.02
N ASN A 87 -5.59 -14.37 4.83
CA ASN A 87 -5.26 -15.25 3.73
C ASN A 87 -5.70 -14.67 2.37
N GLN A 88 -6.87 -14.02 2.30
CA GLN A 88 -7.32 -13.33 1.09
C GLN A 88 -6.36 -12.21 0.70
N ILE A 89 -5.86 -11.44 1.67
CA ILE A 89 -4.83 -10.41 1.44
C ILE A 89 -3.53 -11.03 0.91
N LYS A 90 -3.07 -12.14 1.51
CA LYS A 90 -1.87 -12.86 1.06
C LYS A 90 -2.02 -13.36 -0.38
N TRP A 91 -3.16 -13.95 -0.73
CA TRP A 91 -3.45 -14.41 -2.09
C TRP A 91 -3.54 -13.25 -3.08
N THR A 92 -4.13 -12.12 -2.68
CA THR A 92 -4.19 -10.92 -3.52
C THR A 92 -2.78 -10.44 -3.89
N ARG A 93 -1.84 -10.39 -2.92
CA ARG A 93 -0.44 -10.04 -3.18
C ARG A 93 0.30 -11.00 -4.11
N ILE A 94 -0.08 -12.27 -4.11
CA ILE A 94 0.49 -13.28 -5.01
C ILE A 94 -0.06 -13.09 -6.43
N LEU A 95 -1.37 -12.86 -6.56
CA LEU A 95 -2.07 -12.88 -7.84
C LEU A 95 -2.03 -11.54 -8.58
N THR A 96 -2.19 -10.42 -7.87
CA THR A 96 -2.28 -9.08 -8.43
C THR A 96 -1.09 -8.25 -7.95
N LYS A 97 -0.01 -8.17 -8.74
CA LYS A 97 1.11 -7.26 -8.48
C LYS A 97 1.08 -6.13 -9.52
N PRO A 98 1.05 -4.85 -9.11
CA PRO A 98 0.93 -4.33 -7.74
C PRO A 98 -0.45 -4.62 -7.11
N SER A 99 -0.51 -4.67 -5.76
CA SER A 99 -1.65 -5.19 -4.97
C SER A 99 -2.34 -4.11 -4.14
N GLY A 100 -3.61 -4.34 -3.80
CA GLY A 100 -4.39 -3.58 -2.83
C GLY A 100 -5.72 -4.27 -2.58
N GLN A 101 -6.54 -3.76 -1.64
CA GLN A 101 -7.84 -4.34 -1.32
C GLN A 101 -8.77 -3.29 -0.72
N VAL A 102 -10.08 -3.52 -0.85
CA VAL A 102 -11.13 -2.68 -0.26
C VAL A 102 -11.86 -3.49 0.80
N HIS A 103 -11.98 -2.95 2.01
CA HIS A 103 -12.65 -3.66 3.10
C HIS A 103 -14.11 -3.23 3.24
N PHE A 104 -15.03 -4.19 3.09
CA PHE A 104 -16.42 -3.98 3.41
C PHE A 104 -16.77 -4.60 4.77
N SER A 105 -17.08 -3.82 5.79
CA SER A 105 -16.99 -2.36 5.89
C SER A 105 -16.13 -1.95 7.06
N ALA A 106 -15.93 -0.64 7.23
CA ALA A 106 -15.19 -0.06 8.35
C ALA A 106 -15.73 -0.49 9.72
N ALA A 107 -17.01 -0.90 9.83
CA ALA A 107 -17.62 -1.32 11.09
C ALA A 107 -16.85 -2.46 11.80
N ALA A 108 -16.31 -3.42 11.05
CA ALA A 108 -15.54 -4.52 11.63
C ALA A 108 -14.26 -4.04 12.36
N PHE A 109 -13.63 -2.98 11.83
CA PHE A 109 -12.45 -2.37 12.43
C PHE A 109 -12.80 -1.45 13.59
N MET A 110 -13.89 -0.68 13.47
CA MET A 110 -14.37 0.20 14.53
C MET A 110 -14.78 -0.58 15.78
N GLU A 111 -15.35 -1.77 15.60
CA GLU A 111 -15.73 -2.68 16.68
C GLU A 111 -14.60 -3.63 17.10
N ASN A 112 -13.46 -3.58 16.40
CA ASN A 112 -12.33 -4.51 16.52
C ASN A 112 -12.76 -5.98 16.67
N ARG A 113 -13.63 -6.45 15.75
CA ARG A 113 -14.24 -7.78 15.86
C ARG A 113 -13.17 -8.87 15.88
N LEU A 114 -13.17 -9.66 16.95
CA LEU A 114 -12.19 -10.73 17.19
C LEU A 114 -10.72 -10.26 17.12
N GLY A 115 -10.42 -9.00 17.45
CA GLY A 115 -9.04 -8.49 17.44
C GLY A 115 -8.44 -8.30 16.04
N ILE A 116 -9.29 -8.13 15.02
CA ILE A 116 -8.84 -8.03 13.63
C ILE A 116 -7.82 -6.89 13.39
N ASN A 117 -7.89 -5.81 14.16
CA ASN A 117 -6.93 -4.71 14.01
C ASN A 117 -5.53 -5.19 14.37
N GLU A 118 -5.36 -5.83 15.52
CA GLU A 118 -4.08 -6.35 16.00
C GLU A 118 -3.55 -7.46 15.07
N GLU A 119 -4.41 -8.38 14.64
CA GLU A 119 -4.07 -9.44 13.70
C GLU A 119 -3.51 -8.89 12.36
N LEU A 120 -3.99 -7.73 11.92
CA LEU A 120 -3.52 -7.09 10.70
C LEU A 120 -2.27 -6.23 10.92
N THR A 121 -2.17 -5.49 12.03
CA THR A 121 -1.17 -4.41 12.18
C THR A 121 0.01 -4.74 13.11
N THR A 122 -0.06 -5.81 13.91
CA THR A 122 1.07 -6.21 14.76
C THR A 122 2.27 -6.71 13.94
N ALA A 123 3.43 -6.84 14.58
CA ALA A 123 4.65 -7.29 13.90
C ALA A 123 4.45 -8.66 13.21
N GLY A 124 4.70 -8.70 11.90
CA GLY A 124 4.44 -9.88 11.05
C GLY A 124 3.04 -9.91 10.41
N GLY A 125 2.14 -9.03 10.84
CA GLY A 125 0.83 -8.82 10.25
C GLY A 125 0.90 -8.27 8.83
N VAL A 126 -0.15 -8.50 8.03
CA VAL A 126 -0.17 -8.11 6.61
C VAL A 126 -0.20 -6.59 6.42
N TYR A 127 -0.60 -5.80 7.41
CA TYR A 127 -0.57 -4.33 7.44
C TYR A 127 0.40 -3.76 8.49
N ALA A 128 1.40 -4.53 8.91
CA ALA A 128 2.36 -4.10 9.92
C ALA A 128 3.19 -2.86 9.53
N ARG A 129 3.19 -2.48 8.24
CA ARG A 129 3.97 -1.34 7.73
C ARG A 129 3.10 -0.49 6.80
N PRO A 130 3.22 0.85 6.88
CA PRO A 130 2.63 1.73 5.88
C PRO A 130 3.10 1.35 4.47
N ALA A 131 2.23 1.55 3.48
CA ALA A 131 2.52 1.29 2.07
C ALA A 131 2.05 2.46 1.23
N LEU A 132 2.78 2.74 0.14
CA LEU A 132 2.33 3.68 -0.89
C LEU A 132 1.18 3.07 -1.69
N ILE A 133 0.34 3.96 -2.22
CA ILE A 133 -0.55 3.58 -3.33
C ILE A 133 0.34 3.27 -4.54
N PRO A 134 0.16 2.12 -5.22
CA PRO A 134 0.93 1.83 -6.41
C PRO A 134 0.77 2.90 -7.50
N ALA A 135 1.82 3.07 -8.32
CA ALA A 135 1.77 4.00 -9.42
C ALA A 135 0.70 3.64 -10.46
N CYS A 136 0.04 4.66 -11.00
CA CYS A 136 -0.90 4.61 -12.12
C CYS A 136 -0.22 5.12 -13.41
N PRO A 137 0.71 4.36 -14.04
CA PRO A 137 1.50 4.83 -15.17
C PRO A 137 0.69 5.14 -16.44
N TRP A 138 -0.58 4.75 -16.49
CA TRP A 138 -1.47 5.12 -17.60
C TRP A 138 -2.07 6.53 -17.46
N LEU A 139 -1.94 7.17 -16.30
CA LEU A 139 -2.31 8.58 -16.09
C LEU A 139 -1.10 9.50 -16.25
N ASP A 140 0.03 9.10 -15.64
CA ASP A 140 1.30 9.78 -15.74
C ASP A 140 2.41 8.76 -15.49
N ASP A 141 3.42 8.71 -16.36
CA ASP A 141 4.58 7.82 -16.25
C ASP A 141 5.90 8.57 -15.96
N LYS A 142 5.82 9.88 -15.69
CA LYS A 142 6.97 10.73 -15.41
C LYS A 142 7.07 10.98 -13.91
N PRO A 143 8.00 10.33 -13.19
CA PRO A 143 8.18 10.61 -11.78
C PRO A 143 8.70 12.02 -11.54
N PRO A 144 8.47 12.59 -10.34
CA PRO A 144 9.11 13.83 -9.93
C PRO A 144 10.63 13.77 -10.06
N ALA A 145 11.24 14.94 -10.23
CA ALA A 145 12.69 15.07 -10.18
C ALA A 145 13.24 14.56 -8.84
N GLN A 146 14.47 14.02 -8.86
CA GLN A 146 15.19 13.66 -7.64
C GLN A 146 15.30 14.88 -6.72
N PRO A 147 14.91 14.78 -5.44
CA PRO A 147 15.01 15.91 -4.53
C PRO A 147 16.47 16.25 -4.20
N ALA A 148 16.71 17.50 -3.83
CA ALA A 148 17.94 17.87 -3.16
C ALA A 148 17.80 17.57 -1.66
N VAL A 149 18.78 16.87 -1.07
CA VAL A 149 18.81 16.55 0.36
C VAL A 149 20.07 17.14 0.98
N LEU A 150 19.90 17.82 2.11
CA LEU A 150 20.99 18.36 2.92
C LEU A 150 20.91 17.75 4.31
N MET A 151 22.08 17.53 4.91
CA MET A 151 22.19 17.10 6.30
C MET A 151 23.03 18.08 7.11
N ASN A 152 22.67 18.24 8.37
CA ASN A 152 23.46 18.96 9.35
C ASN A 152 23.56 18.09 10.61
N LEU A 153 24.78 17.83 11.06
CA LEU A 153 25.06 17.07 12.28
C LEU A 153 25.69 18.01 13.31
N ASP A 154 24.95 18.29 14.39
CA ASP A 154 25.41 19.15 15.47
C ASP A 154 25.04 18.54 16.83
N ASN A 155 26.00 18.44 17.75
CA ASN A 155 25.80 17.97 19.12
C ASN A 155 24.94 16.69 19.27
N GLY A 156 25.17 15.68 18.41
CA GLY A 156 24.42 14.42 18.46
C GLY A 156 22.99 14.50 17.89
N LYS A 157 22.64 15.62 17.26
CA LYS A 157 21.39 15.85 16.54
C LYS A 157 21.68 15.92 15.04
N LEU A 158 21.03 15.04 14.27
CA LEU A 158 21.06 15.06 12.81
C LEU A 158 19.77 15.68 12.29
N THR A 159 19.87 16.83 11.64
CA THR A 159 18.77 17.43 10.90
C THR A 159 18.95 17.13 9.41
N VAL A 160 17.95 16.50 8.79
CA VAL A 160 17.90 16.25 7.35
C VAL A 160 16.80 17.11 6.75
N THR A 161 17.15 17.94 5.77
CA THR A 161 16.20 18.78 5.03
C THR A 161 16.20 18.37 3.57
N TRP A 162 15.06 18.50 2.90
CA TRP A 162 14.95 18.18 1.48
C TRP A 162 14.06 19.17 0.73
N LYS A 163 14.31 19.31 -0.57
CA LYS A 163 13.56 20.22 -1.44
C LYS A 163 13.38 19.63 -2.83
N ALA A 164 12.16 19.78 -3.37
CA ALA A 164 11.87 19.53 -4.78
C ALA A 164 12.24 20.74 -5.64
N SER A 165 12.70 20.50 -6.87
CA SER A 165 12.79 21.54 -7.90
C SER A 165 11.41 22.05 -8.32
N SER A 166 10.40 21.16 -8.33
CA SER A 166 8.99 21.43 -8.65
C SER A 166 8.09 20.96 -7.49
N PRO A 167 7.88 21.77 -6.45
CA PRO A 167 7.10 21.37 -5.27
C PRO A 167 5.64 21.00 -5.56
N ASP A 168 5.01 21.60 -6.56
CA ASP A 168 3.61 21.32 -6.95
C ASP A 168 3.41 19.91 -7.51
N ASP A 169 4.49 19.28 -7.96
CA ASP A 169 4.52 17.91 -8.47
C ASP A 169 4.63 16.87 -7.35
N VAL A 170 4.90 17.29 -6.12
CA VAL A 170 5.09 16.38 -4.98
C VAL A 170 3.81 16.26 -4.16
N ARG A 171 3.32 15.04 -4.01
CA ARG A 171 2.17 14.68 -3.16
C ARG A 171 2.61 14.11 -1.81
N LEU A 172 3.63 13.25 -1.80
CA LEU A 172 4.20 12.64 -0.60
C LEU A 172 5.73 12.61 -0.71
N TRP A 173 6.37 12.49 0.44
CA TRP A 173 7.77 12.10 0.56
C TRP A 173 7.85 10.69 1.15
N VAL A 174 8.83 9.90 0.74
CA VAL A 174 9.24 8.72 1.49
C VAL A 174 10.64 8.92 2.01
N LEU A 175 10.77 8.87 3.33
CA LEU A 175 12.06 8.90 4.02
C LEU A 175 12.42 7.47 4.43
N HIS A 176 13.60 7.02 4.04
CA HIS A 176 14.20 5.78 4.51
C HIS A 176 15.42 6.10 5.36
N ALA A 177 15.50 5.51 6.55
CA ALA A 177 16.63 5.65 7.45
C ALA A 177 17.19 4.26 7.81
N LYS A 178 18.50 4.08 7.64
CA LYS A 178 19.21 2.86 8.03
C LYS A 178 19.90 3.05 9.38
N GLN A 179 19.61 2.18 10.34
CA GLN A 179 20.24 2.15 11.66
C GLN A 179 20.74 0.73 11.93
N GLY A 180 22.06 0.51 11.89
CA GLY A 180 22.60 -0.85 11.89
C GLY A 180 22.09 -1.64 10.69
N ASP A 181 21.47 -2.79 10.96
CA ASP A 181 20.87 -3.66 9.94
C ASP A 181 19.40 -3.30 9.62
N ASP A 182 18.78 -2.42 10.42
CA ASP A 182 17.37 -2.09 10.28
C ASP A 182 17.13 -0.91 9.34
N TRP A 183 16.10 -1.04 8.51
CA TRP A 183 15.54 0.05 7.71
C TRP A 183 14.19 0.47 8.26
N VAL A 184 14.06 1.76 8.57
CA VAL A 184 12.80 2.39 8.91
C VAL A 184 12.37 3.27 7.75
N SER A 185 11.09 3.21 7.39
CA SER A 185 10.52 4.05 6.32
C SER A 185 9.34 4.84 6.87
N GLU A 186 9.28 6.12 6.51
CA GLU A 186 8.19 7.03 6.86
C GLU A 186 7.62 7.62 5.57
N ILE A 187 6.29 7.59 5.44
CA ILE A 187 5.56 8.29 4.37
C ILE A 187 5.09 9.62 4.95
N LEU A 188 5.53 10.72 4.37
CA LEU A 188 5.32 12.07 4.89
C LEU A 188 4.49 12.90 3.90
N PRO A 189 3.59 13.78 4.38
CA PRO A 189 2.90 14.74 3.52
C PRO A 189 3.88 15.69 2.81
N ALA A 190 3.50 16.19 1.62
CA ALA A 190 4.35 17.10 0.82
C ALA A 190 4.88 18.33 1.59
N GLY A 191 4.11 18.84 2.56
CA GLY A 191 4.50 19.99 3.39
C GLY A 191 5.57 19.71 4.45
N ILE A 192 5.94 18.45 4.67
CA ILE A 192 7.01 18.07 5.59
C ILE A 192 8.30 17.92 4.78
N THR A 193 9.25 18.83 4.99
CA THR A 193 10.51 18.92 4.25
C THR A 193 11.75 18.80 5.14
N GLU A 194 11.55 18.39 6.40
CA GLU A 194 12.59 18.24 7.39
C GLU A 194 12.29 17.05 8.31
N LYS A 195 13.35 16.34 8.71
CA LYS A 195 13.32 15.34 9.78
C LYS A 195 14.52 15.55 10.69
N VAL A 196 14.26 15.49 11.99
CA VAL A 196 15.29 15.53 13.01
C VAL A 196 15.43 14.14 13.63
N PHE A 197 16.68 13.67 13.74
CA PHE A 197 17.07 12.50 14.51
C PHE A 197 17.93 12.95 15.69
N ILE A 198 17.69 12.39 16.85
CA ILE A 198 18.43 12.68 18.08
C ILE A 198 19.07 11.36 18.53
N ALA A 199 20.36 11.39 18.84
CA ALA A 199 21.02 10.26 19.48
C ALA A 199 20.49 10.11 20.91
N GLU A 200 19.97 8.94 21.24
CA GLU A 200 19.56 8.57 22.61
C GLU A 200 20.44 7.43 23.11
N GLU A 201 20.49 7.20 24.43
CA GLU A 201 21.35 6.17 25.06
C GLU A 201 21.22 4.77 24.42
N LYS A 202 20.05 4.47 23.84
CA LYS A 202 19.77 3.17 23.19
C LYS A 202 19.52 3.27 21.68
N LYS A 203 19.60 4.46 21.08
CA LYS A 203 19.27 4.68 19.67
C LYS A 203 20.31 5.57 19.00
N ALA A 204 21.17 4.94 18.21
CA ALA A 204 22.13 5.65 17.39
C ALA A 204 21.45 6.45 16.27
N LEU A 205 22.15 7.47 15.77
CA LEU A 205 21.75 8.17 14.56
C LEU A 205 21.77 7.21 13.36
N PRO A 206 20.93 7.46 12.33
CA PRO A 206 20.99 6.67 11.11
C PRO A 206 22.33 6.86 10.38
N GLU A 207 22.84 5.78 9.78
CA GLU A 207 24.05 5.78 8.94
C GLU A 207 23.76 6.31 7.54
N ILE A 208 22.54 6.04 7.06
CA ILE A 208 22.08 6.41 5.72
C ILE A 208 20.68 6.97 5.86
N VAL A 209 20.44 8.11 5.22
CA VAL A 209 19.10 8.64 5.01
C VAL A 209 18.88 8.81 3.52
N ALA A 210 17.77 8.27 3.01
CA ALA A 210 17.34 8.43 1.64
C ALA A 210 15.94 9.05 1.57
N VAL A 211 15.71 9.95 0.63
CA VAL A 211 14.42 10.62 0.42
C VAL A 211 14.00 10.47 -1.04
N THR A 212 12.73 10.14 -1.28
CA THR A 212 12.07 10.17 -2.60
C THR A 212 10.83 11.03 -2.57
N ALA A 213 10.56 11.68 -3.71
CA ALA A 213 9.29 12.36 -3.98
C ALA A 213 8.31 11.39 -4.66
N ILE A 214 7.05 11.47 -4.27
CA ILE A 214 5.94 10.75 -4.89
C ILE A 214 4.94 11.75 -5.45
N ASP A 215 4.55 11.62 -6.71
CA ASP A 215 3.53 12.48 -7.34
C ASP A 215 2.09 12.07 -7.00
N ARG A 216 1.11 12.73 -7.65
CA ARG A 216 -0.32 12.42 -7.50
C ARG A 216 -0.74 11.08 -8.09
N CYS A 217 0.02 10.56 -9.04
CA CYS A 217 -0.22 9.28 -9.71
C CYS A 217 0.56 8.12 -9.06
N GLY A 218 1.34 8.38 -8.01
CA GLY A 218 2.10 7.38 -7.26
C GLY A 218 3.49 7.07 -7.84
N ASN A 219 3.99 7.85 -8.81
CA ASN A 219 5.33 7.65 -9.36
C ASN A 219 6.39 8.11 -8.37
N GLU A 220 7.39 7.25 -8.12
CA GLU A 220 8.49 7.51 -7.19
C GLU A 220 9.72 8.06 -7.92
N SER A 221 10.29 9.16 -7.43
CA SER A 221 11.54 9.73 -7.94
C SER A 221 12.74 8.81 -7.72
N LYS A 222 13.88 9.14 -8.34
CA LYS A 222 15.17 8.58 -7.89
C LYS A 222 15.40 8.97 -6.42
N ARG A 223 16.04 8.08 -5.64
CA ARG A 223 16.44 8.31 -4.24
C ARG A 223 17.55 9.34 -4.16
N ALA A 224 17.36 10.39 -3.39
CA ALA A 224 18.44 11.26 -2.93
C ALA A 224 18.97 10.70 -1.61
N VAL A 225 20.28 10.46 -1.51
CA VAL A 225 20.89 9.72 -0.40
C VAL A 225 21.97 10.57 0.25
N VAL A 226 21.97 10.60 1.58
CA VAL A 226 23.05 11.16 2.39
C VAL A 226 23.62 10.07 3.30
N HIS A 227 24.94 10.04 3.40
CA HIS A 227 25.68 9.16 4.30
C HIS A 227 26.12 9.97 5.51
N VAL A 228 25.69 9.54 6.69
CA VAL A 228 26.02 10.20 7.95
C VAL A 228 27.39 9.68 8.38
N THR A 229 28.44 10.27 7.82
CA THR A 229 29.80 10.03 8.28
C THR A 229 30.05 10.92 9.49
N SER A 230 30.46 10.33 10.61
CA SER A 230 31.09 11.09 11.68
C SER A 230 32.40 11.66 11.11
N GLU A 231 32.42 12.92 10.71
CA GLU A 231 33.69 13.59 10.48
C GLU A 231 34.48 13.51 11.79
N SER A 232 35.59 12.77 11.74
CA SER A 232 36.63 12.83 12.76
C SER A 232 37.01 14.30 12.93
N LYS A 233 36.73 14.88 14.10
CA LYS A 233 37.42 16.10 14.53
C LYS A 233 38.92 15.82 14.47
N SER A 234 39.59 16.34 13.46
CA SER A 234 41.04 16.44 13.42
C SER A 234 41.41 17.80 12.81
N GLN A 235 42.20 18.54 13.59
CA GLN A 235 42.93 19.77 13.25
C GLN A 235 42.05 21.04 13.21
N LYS A 236 42.23 22.02 14.11
CA LYS A 236 43.45 22.59 14.69
C LYS A 236 43.27 22.94 16.16
#